data_AF-A0A170PSQ3-F1
#
_entry.id   AF-A0A170PSQ3-F1
#
_cell.length_a   1.000
_cell.length_b   1.000
_cell.length_c   1.000
_cell.angle_alpha   90.00
_cell.angle_beta   90.00
_cell.angle_gamma   90.00
#
_symmetry.space_group_name_H-M   'P 1'
#
loop_
_entity.id
_entity.type
_entity.pdbx_description
1 polymer ?
#
loop_
_entity_poly.entity_id
_entity_poly.type
_entity_poly.pdbx_seq_one_letter_code
_entity_poly.pdbx_strand_id
1 'polypeptide(L)'
;MAYASGIRISSVAGVIGAGVGGYIGYTQAADVSNLSPVAGALILGAIGFVAGSAGAFLLKSLMQFVIYIILFGIVAYFFQHQIEALTGINPISATLNLLADFGLPVDSKDSVLVTDPN
;
A
#
# COMPACT_ATOMS: atom_id res chain seq x y z
N MET A 1 17.13 -4.30 8.17
CA MET A 1 16.19 -5.18 8.89
C MET A 1 14.79 -5.29 8.23
N ALA A 2 14.22 -4.24 7.62
CA ALA A 2 12.86 -4.26 7.03
C ALA A 2 12.66 -5.15 5.78
N TYR A 3 13.72 -5.37 4.99
CA TYR A 3 13.67 -6.25 3.82
C TYR A 3 13.60 -7.74 4.20
N ALA A 4 14.42 -8.17 5.18
CA ALA A 4 14.45 -9.55 5.66
C ALA A 4 13.12 -9.98 6.33
N SER A 5 12.44 -9.06 7.02
CA SER A 5 11.09 -9.27 7.56
C SER A 5 10.05 -9.43 6.44
N GLY A 6 10.16 -8.63 5.37
CA GLY A 6 9.24 -8.72 4.22
C GLY A 6 9.33 -10.04 3.47
N ILE A 7 10.53 -10.57 3.28
CA ILE A 7 10.74 -11.88 2.66
C ILE A 7 10.11 -12.99 3.50
N ARG A 8 10.20 -12.92 4.84
CA ARG A 8 9.55 -13.90 5.74
C ARG A 8 8.03 -13.84 5.67
N ILE A 9 7.43 -12.64 5.66
CA ILE A 9 5.97 -12.50 5.60
C ILE A 9 5.42 -12.92 4.24
N SER A 10 6.09 -12.53 3.15
CA SER A 10 5.68 -12.91 1.78
C SER A 10 5.82 -14.42 1.55
N SER A 11 6.88 -15.05 2.07
CA SER A 11 7.04 -16.51 1.98
C SER A 11 5.99 -17.27 2.80
N VAL A 12 5.68 -16.82 4.02
CA VAL A 12 4.61 -17.42 4.84
C VAL A 12 3.25 -17.28 4.15
N ALA A 13 2.92 -16.11 3.62
CA ALA A 13 1.68 -15.89 2.87
C ALA A 13 1.62 -16.72 1.59
N GLY A 14 2.75 -16.91 0.90
CA GLY A 14 2.87 -17.82 -0.22
C GLY A 14 2.58 -19.26 0.18
N VAL A 15 3.17 -19.76 1.28
CA VAL A 15 2.89 -21.14 1.77
C VAL A 15 1.42 -21.33 2.13
N ILE A 16 0.80 -20.34 2.78
CA ILE A 16 -0.64 -20.38 3.08
C ILE A 16 -1.46 -20.39 1.80
N GLY A 17 -1.14 -19.52 0.84
CA GLY A 17 -1.80 -19.48 -0.45
C GLY A 17 -1.63 -20.80 -1.22
N ALA A 18 -0.46 -21.43 -1.15
CA ALA A 18 -0.19 -22.73 -1.76
C ALA A 18 -1.01 -23.85 -1.13
N GLY A 19 -1.16 -23.84 0.20
CA GLY A 19 -1.99 -24.80 0.92
C GLY A 19 -3.47 -24.67 0.56
N VAL A 20 -3.99 -23.43 0.55
CA VAL A 20 -5.39 -23.16 0.19
C VAL A 20 -5.65 -23.50 -1.28
N GLY A 21 -4.80 -23.03 -2.19
CA GLY A 21 -4.90 -23.33 -3.62
C GLY A 21 -4.77 -24.83 -3.90
N GLY A 22 -3.81 -25.50 -3.26
CA GLY A 22 -3.61 -26.94 -3.44
C GLY A 22 -4.79 -27.76 -2.93
N TYR A 23 -5.39 -27.39 -1.81
CA TYR A 23 -6.61 -28.03 -1.30
C TYR A 23 -7.78 -27.87 -2.25
N ILE A 24 -8.03 -26.65 -2.73
CA ILE A 24 -9.11 -26.34 -3.69
C ILE A 24 -8.86 -27.09 -5.02
N GLY A 25 -7.62 -27.10 -5.50
CA GLY A 25 -7.25 -27.79 -6.73
C GLY A 25 -7.39 -29.31 -6.63
N TYR A 26 -7.07 -29.88 -5.48
CA TYR A 26 -7.24 -31.32 -5.24
C TYR A 26 -8.71 -31.74 -5.30
N THR A 27 -9.58 -31.01 -4.61
CA THR A 27 -11.02 -31.34 -4.55
C THR A 27 -11.71 -31.05 -5.88
N GLN A 28 -11.45 -29.90 -6.51
CA GLN A 28 -12.04 -29.58 -7.81
C GLN A 28 -11.58 -30.52 -8.93
N ALA A 29 -10.31 -30.96 -8.90
CA ALA A 29 -9.83 -31.91 -9.90
C ALA A 29 -10.42 -33.31 -9.70
N ALA A 30 -10.70 -33.70 -8.45
CA ALA A 30 -11.37 -34.97 -8.13
C ALA A 30 -12.85 -35.00 -8.54
N ASP A 31 -13.55 -33.87 -8.46
CA ASP A 31 -15.01 -33.83 -8.63
C ASP A 31 -15.49 -33.40 -10.03
N VAL A 32 -14.69 -32.63 -10.79
CA VAL A 32 -15.22 -31.91 -11.97
C VAL A 32 -14.31 -31.98 -13.21
N SER A 33 -13.12 -32.59 -13.12
CA SER A 33 -12.11 -32.52 -14.18
C SER A 33 -11.59 -33.88 -14.64
N ASN A 34 -11.14 -33.98 -15.90
CA ASN A 34 -10.37 -35.14 -16.40
C ASN A 34 -8.89 -35.12 -15.95
N LEU A 35 -8.53 -34.25 -15.00
CA LEU A 35 -7.18 -34.06 -14.49
C LEU A 35 -6.98 -34.88 -13.22
N SER A 36 -5.75 -35.36 -12.98
CA SER A 36 -5.49 -36.06 -11.72
C SER A 36 -5.59 -35.09 -10.53
N PRO A 37 -6.14 -35.52 -9.38
CA PRO A 37 -6.25 -34.68 -8.19
C PRO A 37 -4.92 -34.06 -7.74
N VAL A 38 -3.82 -34.80 -7.91
CA VAL A 38 -2.47 -34.34 -7.60
C VAL A 38 -2.02 -33.23 -8.56
N ALA A 39 -2.35 -33.35 -9.85
CA ALA A 39 -2.05 -32.31 -10.83
C ALA A 39 -2.86 -31.02 -10.56
N GLY A 40 -4.14 -31.15 -10.23
CA GLY A 40 -4.98 -30.02 -9.81
C GLY A 40 -4.42 -29.31 -8.57
N ALA A 41 -4.01 -30.08 -7.57
CA ALA A 41 -3.38 -29.54 -6.35
C ALA A 41 -2.06 -28.80 -6.64
N LEU A 42 -1.22 -29.34 -7.52
CA LEU A 42 0.04 -28.67 -7.89
C LEU A 42 -0.21 -27.37 -8.65
N ILE A 43 -1.15 -27.35 -9.60
CA ILE A 43 -1.44 -26.17 -10.42
C ILE A 43 -2.05 -25.05 -9.58
N LEU A 44 -3.15 -25.32 -8.88
CA LEU A 44 -3.76 -24.28 -8.03
C LEU A 44 -2.90 -23.96 -6.80
N GLY A 45 -2.12 -24.91 -6.29
CA GLY A 45 -1.14 -24.66 -5.23
C GLY A 45 -0.03 -23.71 -5.69
N ALA A 46 0.51 -23.88 -6.89
CA ALA A 46 1.47 -22.95 -7.46
C ALA A 46 0.87 -21.55 -7.68
N ILE A 47 -0.36 -21.47 -8.19
CA ILE A 47 -1.07 -20.19 -8.36
C ILE A 47 -1.31 -19.52 -7.00
N GLY A 48 -1.78 -20.28 -6.02
CA GLY A 48 -2.02 -19.81 -4.66
C GLY A 48 -0.73 -19.32 -3.99
N PHE A 49 0.40 -19.98 -4.23
CA PHE A 49 1.71 -19.53 -3.76
C PHE A 49 2.08 -18.14 -4.29
N VAL A 50 1.93 -17.93 -5.60
CA VAL A 50 2.23 -16.65 -6.25
C VAL A 50 1.26 -15.57 -5.77
N ALA A 51 -0.04 -15.86 -5.75
CA ALA A 51 -1.06 -14.91 -5.32
C ALA A 51 -0.90 -14.51 -3.84
N GLY A 52 -0.66 -15.48 -2.96
CA GLY A 52 -0.46 -15.23 -1.52
C GLY A 52 0.81 -14.43 -1.24
N SER A 53 1.93 -14.77 -1.90
CA SER A 53 3.19 -14.05 -1.72
C SER A 53 3.15 -12.62 -2.28
N ALA A 54 2.51 -12.42 -3.44
CA ALA A 54 2.30 -11.10 -4.05
C ALA A 54 1.35 -10.24 -3.21
N GLY A 55 0.23 -10.81 -2.73
CA GLY A 55 -0.74 -10.08 -1.90
C GLY A 55 -0.12 -9.55 -0.62
N ALA A 56 0.69 -10.36 0.07
CA ALA A 56 1.42 -9.93 1.26
C ALA A 56 2.48 -8.86 0.97
N PHE A 57 3.15 -8.94 -0.18
CA PHE A 57 4.09 -7.90 -0.62
C PHE A 57 3.39 -6.56 -0.88
N LEU A 58 2.24 -6.58 -1.57
CA LEU A 58 1.45 -5.38 -1.83
C LEU A 58 0.96 -4.74 -0.53
N LEU A 59 0.40 -5.53 0.38
CA LEU A 59 -0.07 -5.04 1.67
C LEU A 59 1.08 -4.42 2.48
N LYS A 60 2.24 -5.09 2.54
CA LYS A 60 3.42 -4.54 3.23
C LYS A 60 3.91 -3.25 2.58
N SER A 61 3.91 -3.17 1.26
CA SER A 61 4.35 -1.97 0.52
C SER A 61 3.40 -0.80 0.78
N LEU A 62 2.09 -1.07 0.81
CA LEU A 62 1.07 -0.09 1.17
C LEU A 62 1.28 0.42 2.60
N MET A 63 1.49 -0.46 3.57
CA MET A 63 1.75 -0.05 4.96
C MET A 63 3.00 0.82 5.07
N GLN A 64 4.07 0.44 4.36
CA GLN A 64 5.30 1.22 4.32
C GLN A 64 5.06 2.60 3.68
N PHE A 65 4.28 2.66 2.62
CA PHE A 65 3.90 3.91 1.96
C PHE A 65 3.12 4.84 2.88
N VAL A 66 2.12 4.32 3.60
CA VAL A 66 1.35 5.08 4.60
C VAL A 66 2.24 5.64 5.69
N ILE A 67 3.17 4.84 6.23
CA ILE A 67 4.12 5.32 7.25
C ILE A 67 4.96 6.49 6.71
N TYR A 68 5.42 6.41 5.47
CA TYR A 68 6.18 7.50 4.87
C TYR A 68 5.35 8.77 4.64
N ILE A 69 4.08 8.65 4.27
CA ILE A 69 3.16 9.81 4.19
C ILE A 69 3.04 10.46 5.58
N ILE A 70 2.86 9.68 6.64
CA ILE A 70 2.73 10.21 7.99
C ILE A 70 4.02 10.90 8.43
N LEU A 71 5.18 10.27 8.23
CA LEU A 71 6.47 10.86 8.55
C LEU A 71 6.71 12.16 7.78
N PHE A 72 6.38 12.17 6.49
CA PHE A 72 6.44 13.38 5.66
C PHE A 72 5.54 14.47 6.23
N GLY A 73 4.29 14.16 6.57
CA GLY A 73 3.34 15.10 7.17
C GLY A 73 3.85 15.68 8.50
N ILE A 74 4.45 14.86 9.36
CA ILE A 74 5.02 15.31 10.64
C ILE A 74 6.16 16.31 10.40
N VAL A 75 7.09 16.00 9.48
CA VAL A 75 8.21 16.89 9.15
C VAL A 75 7.68 18.19 8.54
N ALA A 76 6.74 18.11 7.60
CA ALA A 76 6.13 19.27 6.96
C ALA A 76 5.39 20.18 7.97
N TYR A 77 4.73 19.58 8.97
CA TYR A 77 4.06 20.33 10.04
C TYR A 77 5.05 21.00 10.99
N PHE A 78 6.04 20.26 11.47
CA PHE A 78 7.01 20.78 12.44
C PHE A 78 7.86 21.91 11.84
N PHE A 79 8.25 21.77 10.57
CA PHE A 79 9.06 22.76 9.86
C PHE A 79 8.24 23.70 8.98
N GLN A 80 6.92 23.82 9.20
CA GLN A 80 6.02 24.58 8.32
C GLN A 80 6.48 26.02 8.10
N HIS A 81 6.97 26.70 9.14
CA HIS A 81 7.39 28.10 9.05
C HIS A 81 8.72 28.25 8.29
N GLN A 82 9.65 27.32 8.47
CA GLN A 82 10.91 27.31 7.74
C GLN A 82 10.68 26.98 6.26
N ILE A 83 9.77 26.05 5.96
CA ILE A 83 9.38 25.72 4.59
C ILE A 83 8.73 26.94 3.93
N GLU A 84 7.78 27.58 4.60
CA GLU A 84 7.11 28.78 4.11
C GLU A 84 8.08 29.94 3.88
N ALA A 85 9.07 30.13 4.76
CA ALA A 85 10.12 31.14 4.56
C ALA A 85 11.02 30.86 3.34
N LEU A 86 11.15 29.59 2.93
CA LEU A 86 11.99 29.18 1.79
C LEU A 86 11.22 29.14 0.47
N THR A 87 9.95 28.73 0.50
CA THR A 87 9.15 28.47 -0.70
C THR A 87 8.07 29.52 -0.92
N GLY A 88 7.77 30.36 0.08
CA GLY A 88 6.61 31.25 0.10
C GLY A 88 5.27 30.51 0.26
N ILE A 89 5.29 29.19 0.45
CA ILE A 89 4.10 28.33 0.47
C ILE A 89 4.03 27.59 1.80
N ASN A 90 2.91 27.76 2.51
CA ASN A 90 2.64 26.97 3.70
C ASN A 90 2.26 25.53 3.28
N PRO A 91 3.03 24.50 3.70
CA PRO A 91 2.82 23.13 3.25
C PRO A 91 1.50 22.53 3.74
N ILE A 92 0.97 23.01 4.88
CA ILE A 92 -0.31 22.55 5.42
C ILE A 92 -1.46 23.09 4.57
N SER A 93 -1.46 24.40 4.29
CA SER A 93 -2.48 25.01 3.43
C SER A 93 -2.49 24.41 2.03
N ALA A 94 -1.30 24.19 1.43
CA ALA A 94 -1.19 23.55 0.12
C ALA A 94 -1.77 22.12 0.12
N THR A 95 -1.54 21.36 1.19
CA THR A 95 -2.12 20.02 1.33
C THR A 95 -3.64 20.08 1.48
N LEU A 96 -4.17 20.97 2.34
CA LEU A 96 -5.62 21.13 2.54
C LEU A 96 -6.33 21.52 1.24
N ASN A 97 -5.75 22.43 0.45
CA ASN A 97 -6.30 22.84 -0.83
C ASN A 97 -6.31 21.70 -1.84
N LEU A 98 -5.25 20.88 -1.89
CA LEU A 98 -5.23 19.67 -2.74
C LEU A 98 -6.29 18.64 -2.33
N LEU A 99 -6.53 18.45 -1.02
CA LEU A 99 -7.62 17.58 -0.56
C LEU A 99 -9.00 18.14 -0.94
N ALA A 100 -9.18 19.46 -0.83
CA ALA A 100 -10.41 20.12 -1.26
C ALA A 100 -10.63 20.03 -2.77
N ASP A 101 -9.56 20.14 -3.57
CA ASP A 101 -9.60 19.95 -5.03
C ASP A 101 -10.00 18.50 -5.41
N PHE A 102 -9.65 17.53 -4.57
CA PHE A 102 -10.16 16.16 -4.68
C PHE A 102 -11.60 15.97 -4.18
N GLY A 103 -12.27 17.05 -3.78
CA GLY A 103 -13.67 17.04 -3.33
C GLY A 103 -13.86 16.56 -1.90
N LEU A 104 -12.79 16.49 -1.10
CA LEU A 104 -12.89 16.12 0.31
C LEU A 104 -13.35 17.33 1.13
N PRO A 105 -14.30 17.16 2.07
CA PRO A 105 -14.84 18.25 2.88
C PRO A 105 -13.84 18.69 3.95
N VAL A 106 -12.83 19.44 3.53
CA VAL A 106 -11.79 20.01 4.40
C VAL A 106 -11.85 21.54 4.34
N ASP A 107 -11.39 22.18 5.40
CA ASP A 107 -11.36 23.64 5.49
C ASP A 107 -10.24 24.18 4.57
N SER A 108 -10.59 24.54 3.34
CA SER A 108 -9.67 25.18 2.40
C SER A 108 -9.15 26.47 2.99
N LYS A 109 -7.84 26.63 2.98
CA LYS A 109 -7.22 27.89 3.38
C LYS A 109 -6.82 28.64 2.13
N ASP A 110 -7.58 29.68 1.82
CA ASP A 110 -7.17 30.70 0.84
C ASP A 110 -5.80 31.23 1.30
N SER A 111 -4.75 30.79 0.60
CA SER A 111 -3.45 31.42 0.75
C SER A 111 -3.61 32.83 0.22
N VAL A 112 -3.71 33.81 1.13
CA VAL A 112 -3.25 35.16 0.86
C VAL A 112 -1.81 34.98 0.40
N LEU A 113 -1.60 34.97 -0.91
CA LEU A 113 -0.31 35.27 -1.49
C LEU A 113 0.03 36.64 -0.93
N VAL A 114 0.94 36.72 0.05
CA VAL A 114 1.51 37.99 0.47
C VAL A 114 2.43 38.43 -0.66
N THR A 115 1.81 38.88 -1.74
CA THR A 115 2.36 39.85 -2.67
C THR A 115 1.90 41.21 -2.16
N ASP A 116 2.43 41.63 -1.02
CA ASP A 116 2.43 43.06 -0.69
C ASP A 116 3.86 43.48 -0.36
N PRO A 117 4.56 44.12 -1.30
CA PRO A 117 5.85 44.73 -1.03
C PRO A 117 5.57 46.08 -0.36
N ASN A 118 5.67 46.11 0.97
CA ASN A 118 6.01 47.33 1.70
C ASN A 118 7.46 47.25 2.17
#